data_AF-A0A957TUG2-F1
#
_entry.id   AF-A0A957TUG2-F1
#
_cell.length_a   1.000
_cell.length_b   1.000
_cell.length_c   1.000
_cell.angle_alpha   90.00
_cell.angle_beta   90.00
_cell.angle_gamma   90.00
#
_symmetry.space_group_name_H-M   'P 1'
#
loop_
_entity.id
_entity.type
_entity.pdbx_description
1 polymer ?
#
loop_
_entity_poly.entity_id
_entity_poly.type
_entity_poly.pdbx_seq_one_letter_code
_entity_poly.pdbx_strand_id
1 'polypeptide(L)'
;DGQVTFAFFNNKERDTEGQGAKRVMTLSAVEFIRRFLRHVLPFQYKRVRHCGLHAGSKRRLQTVRMLVGATVESTEDIPPKLEMGEWLTSLGLADAMRCPACGIGNMCVGEAFAQLGFLQLWLLLWLGVPILGKEAA
;
A
#
# COMPACT_ATOMS: atom_id res chain seq x y z
N ASP A 1 -31.70 29.93 4.12
CA ASP A 1 -31.46 28.87 5.13
C ASP A 1 -29.99 28.48 5.32
N GLY A 2 -29.09 28.72 4.36
CA GLY A 2 -27.66 28.45 4.56
C GLY A 2 -27.31 26.96 4.72
N GLN A 3 -28.20 26.07 4.29
CA GLN A 3 -28.05 24.63 4.32
C GLN A 3 -27.90 24.08 2.90
N VAL A 4 -27.14 23.01 2.74
CA VAL A 4 -26.91 22.30 1.48
C VAL A 4 -27.24 20.83 1.70
N THR A 5 -28.18 20.30 0.92
CA THR A 5 -28.54 18.88 0.91
C THR A 5 -27.97 18.21 -0.33
N PHE A 6 -27.25 17.11 -0.15
CA PHE A 6 -26.66 16.36 -1.26
C PHE A 6 -26.72 14.84 -1.03
N ALA A 7 -26.74 14.09 -2.13
CA ALA A 7 -26.68 12.64 -2.11
C ALA A 7 -25.24 12.14 -2.32
N PHE A 8 -24.88 11.04 -1.66
CA PHE A 8 -23.59 10.38 -1.78
C PHE A 8 -23.73 8.87 -1.64
N PHE A 9 -22.73 8.11 -2.10
CA PHE A 9 -22.68 6.66 -1.94
C PHE A 9 -21.83 6.29 -0.72
N ASN A 10 -22.39 5.51 0.19
CA ASN A 10 -21.68 4.97 1.34
C ASN A 10 -21.25 3.54 1.03
N ASN A 11 -19.98 3.34 0.65
CA ASN A 11 -19.46 2.02 0.28
C ASN A 11 -19.31 1.04 1.47
N LYS A 12 -19.49 1.50 2.72
CA LYS A 12 -19.49 0.60 3.89
C LYS A 12 -20.78 -0.21 3.98
N GLU A 13 -21.88 0.35 3.49
CA GLU A 13 -23.18 -0.28 3.45
C GLU A 13 -23.45 -0.70 2.01
N ARG A 14 -23.96 -1.91 1.81
CA ARG A 14 -24.36 -2.38 0.47
C ARG A 14 -25.86 -2.27 0.31
N ASP A 15 -26.30 -1.83 -0.85
CA ASP A 15 -27.70 -1.92 -1.25
C ASP A 15 -28.07 -3.35 -1.67
N THR A 16 -29.33 -3.55 -2.08
CA THR A 16 -29.87 -4.83 -2.53
C THR A 16 -29.17 -5.40 -3.76
N GLU A 17 -28.48 -4.56 -4.53
CA GLU A 17 -27.72 -4.93 -5.73
C GLU A 17 -26.22 -5.11 -5.42
N GLY A 18 -25.81 -4.95 -4.16
CA GLY A 18 -24.42 -5.06 -3.73
C GLY A 18 -23.55 -3.84 -4.02
N GLN A 19 -24.14 -2.73 -4.50
CA GLN A 19 -23.45 -1.45 -4.70
C GLN A 19 -23.43 -0.64 -3.40
N GLY A 20 -22.60 0.42 -3.35
CA GLY A 20 -22.57 1.30 -2.18
C GLY A 20 -23.93 1.96 -1.95
N ALA A 21 -24.44 1.92 -0.72
CA ALA A 21 -25.79 2.41 -0.42
C ALA A 21 -25.88 3.93 -0.65
N LYS A 22 -26.90 4.37 -1.40
CA LYS A 22 -27.18 5.80 -1.62
C LYS A 22 -27.76 6.43 -0.35
N ARG A 23 -27.11 7.48 0.14
CA ARG A 23 -27.51 8.25 1.33
C ARG A 23 -27.65 9.73 0.98
N VAL A 24 -28.47 10.44 1.75
CA VAL A 24 -28.65 11.90 1.65
C VAL A 24 -28.19 12.52 2.96
N MET A 25 -27.43 13.62 2.88
CA MET A 25 -27.07 14.41 4.06
C MET A 25 -27.31 15.89 3.82
N THR A 26 -27.60 16.60 4.91
CA THR A 26 -27.73 18.06 4.93
C THR A 26 -26.65 18.63 5.83
N LEU A 27 -25.90 19.61 5.33
CA LEU A 27 -24.84 20.32 6.06
C LEU A 27 -25.03 21.83 5.92
N SER A 28 -24.46 22.61 6.84
CA SER A 28 -24.37 24.05 6.64
C SER A 28 -23.50 24.37 5.43
N ALA A 29 -23.77 25.48 4.76
CA ALA A 29 -23.05 25.91 3.57
C ALA A 29 -21.54 26.06 3.86
N VAL A 30 -21.17 26.58 5.03
CA VAL A 30 -19.76 26.72 5.46
C VAL A 30 -19.09 25.34 5.59
N GLU A 31 -19.77 24.39 6.24
CA GLU A 31 -19.22 23.04 6.44
C GLU A 31 -19.13 22.27 5.11
N PHE A 32 -20.11 22.44 4.23
CA PHE A 32 -20.09 21.89 2.89
C PHE A 32 -18.89 22.40 2.09
N ILE A 33 -18.68 23.73 2.02
CA ILE A 33 -17.56 24.34 1.31
C ILE A 33 -16.23 23.84 1.88
N ARG A 34 -16.08 23.80 3.21
CA ARG A 34 -14.87 23.31 3.88
C ARG A 34 -14.54 21.87 3.51
N ARG A 35 -15.53 20.97 3.42
CA ARG A 35 -15.33 19.57 3.00
C ARG A 35 -15.04 19.46 1.51
N PHE A 36 -15.80 20.18 0.69
CA PHE A 36 -15.67 20.17 -0.76
C PHE A 36 -14.27 20.62 -1.20
N LEU A 37 -13.77 21.71 -0.64
CA LEU A 37 -12.45 22.25 -0.99
C LEU A 37 -11.28 21.33 -0.58
N ARG A 38 -11.47 20.37 0.34
CA ARG A 38 -10.46 19.33 0.62
C ARG A 38 -10.31 18.32 -0.52
N HIS A 39 -11.29 18.23 -1.42
CA HIS A 39 -11.28 17.30 -2.55
C HIS A 39 -10.90 17.98 -3.87
N VAL A 40 -10.92 19.32 -3.89
CA VAL A 40 -10.45 20.13 -5.00
C VAL A 40 -8.95 20.30 -4.85
N LEU A 41 -8.18 19.87 -5.85
CA LEU A 41 -6.75 20.13 -5.86
C LEU A 41 -6.52 21.64 -6.07
N PRO A 42 -5.56 22.26 -5.36
CA PRO A 42 -5.21 23.65 -5.58
C PRO A 42 -4.76 23.88 -7.03
N PHE A 43 -4.84 25.12 -7.48
CA PHE A 43 -4.36 25.50 -8.81
C PHE A 43 -2.91 25.03 -9.01
N GLN A 44 -2.61 24.48 -10.19
CA GLN A 44 -1.33 23.83 -10.56
C GLN A 44 -1.07 22.43 -10.00
N TYR A 45 -1.88 21.90 -9.09
CA TYR A 45 -1.75 20.50 -8.66
C TYR A 45 -2.49 19.57 -9.63
N LYS A 46 -1.75 18.63 -10.23
CA LYS A 46 -2.31 17.61 -11.13
C LYS A 46 -2.70 16.38 -10.32
N ARG A 47 -3.95 15.93 -10.44
CA ARG A 47 -4.39 14.64 -9.88
C ARG A 47 -3.77 13.53 -10.72
N VAL A 48 -2.78 12.83 -10.17
CA VAL A 48 -2.26 11.60 -10.79
C VAL A 48 -3.37 10.55 -10.70
N ARG A 49 -4.07 10.30 -11.81
CA ARG A 49 -4.90 9.09 -11.94
C ARG A 49 -3.94 7.90 -11.88
N HIS A 50 -4.35 6.76 -11.35
CA HIS A 50 -3.48 5.57 -11.29
C HIS A 50 -2.95 5.22 -12.70
N CYS A 51 -1.76 5.70 -13.04
CA CYS A 51 -0.96 5.26 -14.16
C CYS A 51 0.36 4.77 -13.56
N GLY A 52 0.65 3.50 -13.80
CA GLY A 52 1.77 2.81 -13.18
C GLY A 52 1.69 1.32 -13.47
N LEU A 53 2.75 0.60 -13.14
CA LEU A 53 2.87 -0.84 -13.38
C LEU A 53 1.72 -1.65 -12.76
N HIS A 54 0.98 -1.15 -11.77
CA HIS A 54 -0.16 -1.88 -11.18
C HIS A 54 -1.53 -1.33 -11.56
N ALA A 55 -1.60 -0.35 -12.46
CA ALA A 55 -2.87 0.14 -12.98
C ALA A 55 -3.44 -0.82 -14.04
N GLY A 56 -4.75 -1.11 -13.98
CA GLY A 56 -5.46 -1.99 -14.92
C GLY A 56 -5.40 -1.57 -16.41
N SER A 57 -4.86 -0.37 -16.69
CA SER A 57 -4.54 0.13 -18.04
C SER A 57 -3.34 -0.58 -18.70
N LYS A 58 -2.66 -1.52 -18.02
CA LYS A 58 -1.59 -2.36 -18.58
C LYS A 58 -1.96 -3.08 -19.88
N ARG A 59 -3.25 -3.26 -20.17
CA ARG A 59 -3.75 -3.98 -21.35
C ARG A 59 -3.38 -3.35 -22.71
N ARG A 60 -2.86 -2.11 -22.74
CA ARG A 60 -2.48 -1.42 -23.99
C ARG A 60 -1.03 -0.98 -24.09
N LEU A 61 -0.17 -1.38 -23.16
CA LEU A 61 1.24 -0.94 -23.17
C LEU A 61 1.98 -1.37 -24.44
N GLN A 62 1.71 -2.58 -24.95
CA GLN A 62 2.27 -3.05 -26.22
C GLN A 62 1.83 -2.18 -27.40
N THR A 63 0.53 -1.87 -27.49
CA THR A 63 -0.02 -0.98 -28.53
C THR A 63 0.60 0.42 -28.47
N VAL A 64 0.75 0.98 -27.27
CA VAL A 64 1.37 2.30 -27.08
C VAL A 64 2.84 2.29 -27.49
N ARG A 65 3.60 1.24 -27.13
CA ARG A 65 5.00 1.09 -27.54
C ARG A 65 5.16 1.06 -29.07
N MET A 66 4.30 0.31 -29.76
CA MET A 66 4.30 0.27 -31.23
C MET A 66 3.99 1.64 -31.84
N LEU A 67 2.96 2.35 -31.33
CA LEU A 67 2.56 3.65 -31.88
C LEU A 67 3.63 4.74 -31.70
N VAL A 68 4.43 4.66 -30.63
CA VAL A 68 5.51 5.63 -30.35
C VAL A 68 6.82 5.22 -31.05
N GLY A 69 6.84 4.10 -31.79
CA GLY A 69 8.06 3.60 -32.44
C GLY A 69 9.11 3.13 -31.44
N ALA A 70 8.71 2.83 -30.20
CA ALA A 70 9.60 2.22 -29.22
C ALA A 70 9.83 0.78 -29.65
N THR A 71 10.98 0.52 -30.28
CA THR A 71 11.47 -0.84 -30.52
C THR A 71 11.54 -1.54 -29.17
N VAL A 72 10.74 -2.59 -29.01
CA VAL A 72 10.88 -3.47 -27.86
C VAL A 72 12.13 -4.29 -28.14
N GLU A 73 13.28 -3.83 -27.63
CA GLU A 73 14.40 -4.73 -27.35
C GLU A 73 13.90 -5.71 -26.29
N SER A 74 13.21 -6.76 -26.74
CA SER A 74 12.96 -7.93 -25.95
C SER A 74 14.12 -8.86 -26.17
N THR A 75 15.12 -8.78 -25.30
CA THR A 75 15.87 -9.95 -24.84
C THR A 75 16.56 -9.59 -23.53
N GLU A 76 16.14 -10.28 -22.48
CA GLU A 76 17.06 -10.87 -21.50
C GLU A 76 17.90 -9.91 -20.64
N ASP A 77 17.24 -8.97 -19.98
CA ASP A 77 17.64 -8.60 -18.63
C ASP A 77 16.39 -8.67 -17.76
N ILE A 78 15.87 -9.89 -17.55
CA ILE A 78 15.11 -10.11 -16.33
C ILE A 78 16.19 -9.95 -15.25
N PRO A 79 16.20 -8.84 -14.48
CA PRO A 79 17.16 -8.75 -13.40
C PRO A 79 16.98 -10.03 -12.58
N PRO A 80 18.08 -10.68 -12.17
CA PRO A 80 17.97 -11.86 -11.32
C PRO A 80 16.97 -11.54 -10.22
N LYS A 81 16.10 -12.50 -9.87
CA LYS A 81 15.15 -12.33 -8.78
C LYS A 81 15.98 -12.08 -7.52
N LEU A 82 16.29 -10.81 -7.26
CA LEU A 82 17.15 -10.40 -6.17
C LEU A 82 16.32 -10.61 -4.91
N GLU A 83 16.84 -11.44 -4.01
CA GLU A 83 16.33 -11.50 -2.66
C GLU A 83 16.44 -10.11 -2.05
N MET A 84 15.44 -9.69 -1.25
CA MET A 84 15.33 -8.32 -0.74
C MET A 84 16.64 -7.82 -0.10
N GLY A 85 17.35 -8.70 0.62
CA GLY A 85 18.64 -8.39 1.23
C GLY A 85 19.74 -8.07 0.22
N GLU A 86 19.83 -8.81 -0.88
CA GLU A 86 20.82 -8.59 -1.94
C GLU A 86 20.54 -7.28 -2.68
N TRP A 87 19.26 -7.00 -2.96
CA TRP A 87 18.84 -5.74 -3.57
C TRP A 87 19.18 -4.53 -2.69
N LEU A 88 18.85 -4.58 -1.40
CA LEU A 88 19.20 -3.51 -0.46
C LEU A 88 20.72 -3.32 -0.35
N THR A 89 21.50 -4.40 -0.38
CA THR A 89 22.96 -4.34 -0.37
C THR A 89 23.51 -3.64 -1.61
N SER A 90 22.96 -3.91 -2.80
CA SER A 90 23.36 -3.24 -4.05
C SER A 90 23.13 -1.73 -4.04
N LEU A 91 22.18 -1.25 -3.22
CA LEU A 91 21.89 0.17 -3.04
C LEU A 91 22.73 0.83 -1.93
N GLY A 92 23.66 0.09 -1.31
CA GLY A 92 24.42 0.55 -0.15
C GLY A 92 23.58 0.61 1.13
N LEU A 93 22.40 -0.01 1.15
CA LEU A 93 21.45 -0.02 2.27
C LEU A 93 21.52 -1.32 3.08
N ALA A 94 22.71 -1.92 3.20
CA ALA A 94 22.91 -3.16 3.95
C ALA A 94 22.42 -3.05 5.42
N ASP A 95 22.54 -1.86 6.01
CA ASP A 95 22.09 -1.59 7.38
C ASP A 95 20.57 -1.43 7.50
N ALA A 96 19.83 -1.28 6.39
CA ALA A 96 18.38 -1.16 6.41
C ALA A 96 17.67 -2.44 6.89
N MET A 97 18.38 -3.57 6.90
CA MET A 97 17.90 -4.83 7.46
C MET A 97 18.21 -4.97 8.95
N ARG A 98 19.00 -4.07 9.57
CA ARG A 98 19.22 -4.13 11.01
C ARG A 98 18.01 -3.60 11.76
N CYS A 99 17.69 -4.23 12.88
CA CYS A 99 16.65 -3.77 13.77
C CYS A 99 16.99 -2.37 14.29
N PRO A 100 16.13 -1.35 14.07
CA PRO A 100 16.41 0.00 14.52
C PRO A 100 16.39 0.14 16.06
N ALA A 101 15.81 -0.83 16.77
CA ALA A 101 15.71 -0.79 18.24
C ALA A 101 16.98 -1.33 18.91
N CYS A 102 17.50 -2.49 18.47
CA CYS A 102 18.64 -3.13 19.13
C CYS A 102 19.94 -3.10 18.32
N GLY A 103 19.91 -2.78 17.03
CA GLY A 103 21.08 -2.73 16.14
C GLY A 103 21.76 -4.08 15.85
N ILE A 104 21.39 -5.14 16.57
CA ILE A 104 22.05 -6.46 16.50
C ILE A 104 21.30 -7.42 15.59
N GLY A 105 19.96 -7.43 15.64
CA GLY A 105 19.14 -8.39 14.89
C GLY A 105 18.90 -7.96 13.45
N ASN A 106 18.79 -8.94 12.54
CA ASN A 106 18.31 -8.70 11.17
C ASN A 106 16.77 -8.85 11.12
N MET A 107 16.11 -7.93 10.44
CA MET A 107 14.69 -7.95 10.16
C MET A 107 14.40 -8.96 9.05
N CYS A 108 13.36 -9.77 9.23
CA CYS A 108 12.89 -10.72 8.22
C CYS A 108 11.43 -10.39 7.85
N VAL A 109 11.02 -10.71 6.62
CA VAL A 109 9.62 -10.54 6.19
C VAL A 109 8.72 -11.44 7.04
N GLY A 110 7.59 -10.92 7.52
CA GLY A 110 6.68 -11.61 8.45
C GLY A 110 6.20 -13.00 7.99
N GLU A 111 6.19 -13.26 6.68
CA GLU A 111 5.82 -14.54 6.07
C GLU A 111 6.87 -15.65 6.24
N ALA A 112 8.12 -15.29 6.58
CA ALA A 112 9.20 -16.25 6.85
C ALA A 112 9.13 -16.85 8.26
N PHE A 113 8.27 -16.30 9.13
CA PHE A 113 7.99 -16.91 10.42
C PHE A 113 6.98 -18.04 10.19
N ALA A 114 7.38 -19.28 10.43
CA ALA A 114 6.43 -20.37 10.57
C ALA A 114 5.36 -19.92 11.58
N GLN A 115 4.08 -20.02 11.23
CA GLN A 115 2.99 -19.73 12.15
C GLN A 115 3.09 -20.73 13.31
N LEU A 116 3.82 -20.35 14.37
CA LEU A 116 3.94 -21.15 15.56
C LEU A 116 2.54 -21.27 16.16
N GLY A 117 2.04 -22.50 16.27
CA GLY A 117 0.77 -22.75 16.91
C GLY A 117 0.82 -22.32 18.38
N PHE A 118 -0.34 -22.05 18.98
CA PHE A 118 -0.45 -21.60 20.37
C PHE A 118 0.36 -22.47 21.37
N LEU A 119 0.34 -23.79 21.21
CA LEU A 119 1.12 -24.72 22.05
C LEU A 119 2.64 -24.58 21.88
N GLN A 120 3.09 -24.31 20.66
CA GLN A 120 4.52 -24.12 20.37
C GLN A 120 5.01 -22.78 20.94
N LEU A 121 4.21 -21.72 20.81
CA LEU A 121 4.46 -20.44 21.47
C LEU A 121 4.52 -20.61 22.99
N TRP A 122 3.55 -21.30 23.59
CA TRP A 122 3.50 -21.53 25.03
C TRP A 122 4.72 -22.31 25.55
N LEU A 123 5.11 -23.39 24.84
CA LEU A 123 6.27 -24.21 25.21
C LEU A 123 7.59 -23.45 25.08
N LEU A 124 7.77 -22.68 24.00
CA LEU A 124 8.97 -21.88 23.79
C LEU A 124 9.10 -20.75 24.82
N LEU A 125 7.98 -20.15 25.23
CA LEU A 125 7.94 -19.13 26.27
C LEU A 125 8.25 -19.73 27.65
N TRP A 126 7.75 -20.94 27.94
CA TRP A 126 8.07 -21.70 29.16
C TRP A 126 9.55 -22.11 29.22
N LEU A 127 10.16 -22.42 28.08
CA LEU A 127 11.60 -22.73 27.96
C LEU A 127 12.51 -21.47 27.95
N GLY A 128 11.94 -20.26 28.06
CA GLY A 128 12.71 -19.02 28.08
C GLY A 128 13.34 -18.63 26.73
N VAL A 129 12.82 -19.16 25.62
CA VAL A 129 13.30 -18.80 24.28
C VAL A 129 12.67 -17.46 23.88
N PRO A 130 13.44 -16.42 23.53
CA PRO A 130 12.91 -15.11 23.14
C PRO A 130 12.30 -15.19 21.73
N ILE A 131 10.99 -15.39 21.65
CA ILE A 131 10.25 -15.56 20.38
C ILE A 131 9.85 -14.22 19.77
N LEU A 132 9.56 -13.22 20.62
CA LEU A 132 9.55 -11.82 20.21
C LEU A 132 10.93 -11.27 20.55
N GLY A 133 11.60 -10.66 19.58
CA GLY A 133 12.97 -10.16 19.73
C GLY A 133 13.18 -9.40 21.04
N LYS A 134 14.42 -9.46 21.57
CA LYS A 134 14.81 -8.89 22.87
C LYS A 134 14.11 -7.56 23.14
N GLU A 135 13.34 -7.50 24.22
CA GLU A 135 12.99 -6.24 24.85
C GLU A 135 14.30 -5.54 25.22
N ALA A 136 14.53 -4.37 24.64
CA ALA A 136 15.69 -3.55 24.98
C ALA A 136 15.53 -3.10 26.45
N ALA A 137 16.56 -3.41 27.25
CA ALA A 137 16.76 -2.82 28.57
C ALA A 137 17.28 -1.39 28.46
#